data_AF-A0A6B3EW00-F1
#
_entry.id   AF-A0A6B3EW00-F1
#
_cell.length_a   1.000
_cell.length_b   1.000
_cell.length_c   1.000
_cell.angle_alpha   90.00
_cell.angle_beta   90.00
_cell.angle_gamma   90.00
#
_symmetry.space_group_name_H-M   'P 1'
#
loop_
_entity.id
_entity.type
_entity.pdbx_description
1 polymer ?
#
loop_
_entity_poly.entity_id
_entity_poly.type
_entity_poly.pdbx_seq_one_letter_code
_entity_poly.pdbx_strand_id
1 'polypeptide(L)'
;SAAGCMRNYLILKERAAAFRADPKVQEALKAARLDQLALPTAGDGLASLLADKSAYEDFDVEAAAERGMAFEALDQLATDHLLGVQG
;
A
#
# COMPACT_ATOMS: atom_id res chain seq x y z
N SER A 1 7.67 12.65 30.87
CA SER A 1 8.88 13.49 30.79
C SER A 1 9.12 13.88 29.34
N ALA A 2 9.57 15.10 29.05
CA ALA A 2 9.85 15.61 27.70
C ALA A 2 10.90 14.76 26.94
N ALA A 3 11.90 14.24 27.66
CA ALA A 3 12.91 13.35 27.07
C ALA A 3 12.30 12.04 26.53
N GLY A 4 11.27 11.50 27.19
CA GLY A 4 10.56 10.31 26.74
C GLY A 4 9.80 10.53 25.43
N CYS A 5 9.20 11.71 25.24
CA CYS A 5 8.52 12.06 23.99
C CYS A 5 9.50 12.06 22.80
N MET A 6 10.66 12.70 22.97
CA MET A 6 11.70 12.72 21.92
C MET A 6 12.24 11.32 21.63
N ARG A 7 12.50 10.52 22.68
CA ARG A 7 12.95 9.14 22.54
C ARG A 7 11.97 8.29 21.73
N ASN A 8 10.69 8.35 22.06
CA ASN A 8 9.65 7.57 21.36
C ASN A 8 9.60 7.94 19.88
N TYR A 9 9.64 9.24 19.56
CA TYR A 9 9.64 9.69 18.17
C TYR A 9 10.84 9.14 17.39
N LEU A 10 12.05 9.22 17.97
CA LEU A 10 13.26 8.75 17.28
C LEU A 10 13.24 7.23 17.04
N ILE A 11 12.71 6.45 17.99
CA ILE A 11 12.52 5.00 17.81
C ILE A 11 11.53 4.74 16.66
N LEU A 12 10.35 5.37 16.68
CA LEU A 12 9.35 5.19 15.63
C LEU A 12 9.87 5.62 14.25
N LYS A 13 10.65 6.70 14.18
CA LYS A 13 11.31 7.16 12.96
C LYS A 13 12.25 6.09 12.40
N GLU A 14 13.07 5.48 13.24
CA GLU A 14 13.98 4.41 12.83
C GLU A 14 13.21 3.20 12.29
N ARG A 15 12.14 2.77 12.98
CA ARG A 15 11.33 1.61 12.55
C ARG A 15 10.58 1.88 11.25
N ALA A 16 10.01 3.08 11.10
CA ALA A 16 9.32 3.47 9.87
C ALA A 16 10.29 3.55 8.66
N ALA A 17 11.52 4.02 8.88
CA ALA A 17 12.54 4.05 7.84
C ALA A 17 12.95 2.63 7.42
N ALA A 18 13.17 1.73 8.38
CA ALA A 18 13.47 0.32 8.11
C ALA A 18 12.33 -0.37 7.34
N PHE A 19 11.07 -0.15 7.74
CA PHE A 19 9.90 -0.68 7.05
C PHE A 19 9.86 -0.27 5.58
N ARG A 20 10.08 1.00 5.26
CA ARG A 20 10.07 1.49 3.86
C ARG A 20 11.26 0.99 3.03
N ALA A 21 12.39 0.71 3.67
CA ALA A 21 13.59 0.23 3.01
C ALA A 21 13.57 -1.30 2.74
N ASP A 22 12.71 -2.05 3.41
CA ASP A 22 12.62 -3.50 3.31
C ASP A 22 12.06 -3.96 1.94
N PRO A 23 12.79 -4.78 1.17
CA PRO A 23 12.31 -5.34 -0.09
C PRO A 23 11.00 -6.15 0.05
N LYS A 24 10.79 -6.88 1.16
CA LYS A 24 9.54 -7.63 1.39
C LYS A 24 8.35 -6.68 1.53
N VAL A 25 8.56 -5.54 2.21
CA VAL A 25 7.54 -4.49 2.31
C VAL A 25 7.27 -3.86 0.96
N GLN A 26 8.31 -3.58 0.16
CA GLN A 26 8.13 -3.03 -1.19
C GLN A 26 7.32 -3.96 -2.11
N GLU A 27 7.54 -5.26 -2.00
CA GLU A 27 6.72 -6.26 -2.69
C GLU A 27 5.28 -6.27 -2.18
N ALA A 28 5.08 -6.28 -0.86
CA ALA A 28 3.76 -6.25 -0.25
C ALA A 28 2.97 -4.97 -0.60
N LEU A 29 3.63 -3.81 -0.70
CA LEU A 29 3.01 -2.56 -1.14
C LEU A 29 2.49 -2.65 -2.59
N LYS A 30 3.22 -3.33 -3.48
CA LYS A 30 2.78 -3.59 -4.86
C LYS A 30 1.64 -4.61 -4.92
N ALA A 31 1.72 -5.68 -4.13
CA ALA A 31 0.63 -6.65 -4.02
C ALA A 31 -0.68 -6.00 -3.52
N ALA A 32 -0.54 -5.03 -2.61
CA ALA A 32 -1.63 -4.20 -2.10
C ALA A 32 -2.05 -3.05 -3.04
N ARG A 33 -1.42 -2.94 -4.22
CA ARG A 33 -1.76 -1.98 -5.30
C ARG A 33 -1.66 -0.50 -4.89
N LEU A 34 -0.77 -0.18 -3.95
CA LEU A 34 -0.53 1.20 -3.53
C LEU A 34 0.19 2.03 -4.62
N ASP A 35 0.93 1.35 -5.50
CA ASP A 35 1.49 1.95 -6.71
C ASP A 35 0.38 2.38 -7.70
N GLN A 36 -0.67 1.57 -7.85
CA GLN A 36 -1.80 1.89 -8.71
C GLN A 36 -2.65 3.03 -8.16
N LEU A 37 -2.83 3.11 -6.84
CA LEU A 37 -3.51 4.22 -6.17
C LEU A 37 -2.81 5.57 -6.40
N ALA A 38 -1.50 5.56 -6.64
CA ALA A 38 -0.73 6.77 -6.91
C ALA A 38 -0.89 7.29 -8.35
N LEU A 39 -1.56 6.54 -9.23
CA LEU A 39 -1.79 6.93 -10.61
C LEU A 39 -3.12 7.71 -10.76
N PRO A 40 -3.20 8.67 -11.70
CA PRO A 40 -4.47 9.29 -12.05
C PRO A 40 -5.48 8.25 -12.57
N THR A 41 -6.72 8.28 -12.06
CA THR A 41 -7.77 7.33 -12.45
C THR A 41 -8.10 7.37 -13.94
N ALA A 42 -8.09 8.56 -14.56
CA ALA A 42 -8.37 8.78 -15.98
C ALA A 42 -7.43 9.86 -16.53
N GLY A 43 -6.13 9.57 -16.54
CA GLY A 43 -5.10 10.51 -17.02
C GLY A 43 -5.22 10.86 -18.51
N ASP A 44 -5.98 10.09 -19.26
CA ASP A 44 -6.36 10.24 -20.66
C ASP A 44 -7.64 11.08 -20.88
N GLY A 45 -8.31 11.48 -19.79
CA GLY A 45 -9.43 12.42 -19.78
C GLY A 45 -10.82 11.81 -19.97
N LEU A 46 -11.83 12.65 -19.76
CA LEU A 46 -13.24 12.22 -19.70
C LEU A 46 -13.76 11.58 -20.99
N ALA A 47 -13.38 12.13 -22.16
CA ALA A 47 -13.86 11.60 -23.44
C ALA A 47 -13.35 10.17 -23.69
N SER A 48 -12.11 9.88 -23.30
CA SER A 48 -11.52 8.55 -23.40
C SER A 48 -12.20 7.57 -22.45
N LEU A 49 -12.40 7.97 -21.19
CA LEU A 49 -13.11 7.16 -20.19
C LEU A 49 -14.54 6.80 -20.63
N LEU A 50 -15.30 7.74 -21.19
CA LEU A 50 -16.67 7.49 -21.65
C LEU A 50 -16.75 6.60 -22.90
N ALA A 51 -15.67 6.51 -23.67
CA ALA A 51 -15.60 5.67 -24.86
C ALA A 51 -15.01 4.28 -24.58
N ASP A 52 -14.41 4.07 -23.41
CA ASP A 52 -13.77 2.82 -23.03
C ASP A 52 -14.76 1.82 -22.43
N LYS A 53 -15.16 0.85 -23.25
CA LYS A 53 -16.05 -0.24 -22.81
C LYS A 53 -15.46 -1.10 -21.71
N SER A 54 -14.13 -1.18 -21.60
CA SER A 54 -13.49 -1.97 -20.55
C SER A 54 -13.65 -1.34 -19.16
N ALA A 55 -14.02 -0.06 -19.09
CA ALA A 55 -14.31 0.64 -17.85
C ALA A 55 -15.74 0.40 -17.33
N TYR A 56 -16.65 -0.11 -18.16
CA TYR A 56 -18.05 -0.35 -17.77
C TYR A 56 -18.70 -1.55 -18.47
N GLU A 57 -19.01 -1.45 -19.76
CA GLU A 57 -19.84 -2.44 -20.48
C GLU A 57 -19.25 -3.85 -20.45
N ASP A 58 -17.93 -3.95 -20.59
CA ASP A 58 -17.19 -5.20 -20.67
C ASP A 58 -16.34 -5.44 -19.39
N PHE A 59 -16.55 -4.65 -18.33
CA PHE A 59 -15.78 -4.78 -17.08
C PHE A 59 -16.26 -5.98 -16.25
N ASP A 60 -15.36 -6.94 -16.01
CA ASP A 60 -15.64 -8.11 -15.17
C ASP A 60 -15.58 -7.75 -13.69
N VAL A 61 -16.74 -7.44 -13.12
CA VAL A 61 -16.89 -7.07 -11.70
C VAL A 61 -16.61 -8.23 -10.75
N GLU A 62 -16.89 -9.47 -11.15
CA GLU A 62 -16.72 -10.64 -10.28
C GLU A 62 -15.24 -10.98 -10.17
N ALA A 63 -14.53 -11.10 -11.30
CA ALA A 63 -13.09 -11.27 -11.29
C ALA A 63 -12.38 -10.11 -10.57
N ALA A 64 -12.91 -8.88 -10.69
CA ALA A 64 -12.37 -7.74 -9.97
C ALA A 64 -12.51 -7.87 -8.44
N ALA A 65 -13.67 -8.36 -7.97
CA ALA A 65 -14.03 -8.51 -6.55
C ALA A 65 -13.30 -9.68 -5.87
N GLU A 66 -13.01 -10.76 -6.59
CA GLU A 66 -12.28 -11.92 -6.05
C GLU A 66 -10.82 -11.60 -5.67
N ARG A 67 -10.25 -10.50 -6.18
CA ARG A 67 -8.85 -10.14 -5.94
C ARG A 67 -8.66 -9.63 -4.50
N GLY A 68 -8.10 -10.47 -3.64
CA GLY A 68 -7.68 -10.06 -2.30
C GLY A 68 -6.70 -8.87 -2.27
N MET A 69 -6.83 -8.00 -1.27
CA MET A 69 -6.03 -6.78 -1.16
C MET A 69 -4.67 -6.95 -0.46
N ALA A 70 -4.38 -8.15 0.06
CA ALA A 70 -3.12 -8.48 0.75
C ALA A 70 -2.76 -7.54 1.94
N PHE A 71 -3.74 -6.81 2.49
CA PHE A 71 -3.48 -5.82 3.55
C PHE A 71 -3.02 -6.44 4.87
N GLU A 72 -3.56 -7.59 5.28
CA GLU A 72 -3.13 -8.27 6.51
C GLU A 72 -1.64 -8.67 6.45
N ALA A 73 -1.16 -9.15 5.30
CA ALA A 73 0.25 -9.48 5.13
C ALA A 73 1.14 -8.23 5.20
N LEU A 74 0.69 -7.10 4.61
CA LEU A 74 1.40 -5.83 4.68
C LEU A 74 1.42 -5.26 6.11
N ASP A 75 0.31 -5.35 6.84
CA ASP A 75 0.21 -4.85 8.23
C ASP A 75 1.02 -5.70 9.21
N GLN A 76 1.08 -7.01 8.99
CA GLN A 76 1.94 -7.88 9.79
C GLN A 76 3.42 -7.48 9.64
N LEU A 77 3.88 -7.17 8.42
CA LEU A 77 5.24 -6.64 8.22
C LEU A 77 5.43 -5.30 8.97
N ALA A 78 4.43 -4.43 8.98
CA ALA A 78 4.50 -3.17 9.72
C ALA A 78 4.63 -3.40 11.23
N THR A 79 3.87 -4.36 11.76
CA THR A 79 3.92 -4.79 13.17
C THR A 79 5.28 -5.39 13.51
N ASP A 80 5.83 -6.24 12.65
CA ASP A 80 7.14 -6.88 12.85
C ASP A 80 8.26 -5.84 12.91
N HIS A 81 8.26 -4.85 12.01
CA HIS A 81 9.20 -3.72 12.02
C HIS A 81 9.06 -2.87 13.30
N LEU A 82 7.83 -2.60 13.73
CA LEU A 82 7.54 -1.84 14.94
C LEU A 82 8.06 -2.54 16.20
N LEU A 83 7.82 -3.85 16.31
CA LEU A 83 8.22 -4.67 17.46
C LEU A 83 9.70 -5.10 17.39
N GLY A 84 10.35 -4.94 16.23
CA GLY A 84 11.76 -5.33 16.04
C GLY A 84 11.97 -6.83 15.94
N VAL A 85 10.94 -7.57 15.53
CA VAL A 85 11.05 -9.00 15.21
C VAL A 85 11.24 -9.14 13.71
N GLN A 86 12.17 -10.02 13.31
CA GLN A 86 12.36 -10.33 11.89
C GLN A 86 11.71 -11.68 11.61
N GLY A 87 10.85 -11.73 10.60
CA GLY A 87 10.44 -12.95 9.90
C GLY A 87 11.28 -13.21 8.65
#